data_AF-A0A915Z5H5-F1
#
_entry.id   AF-A0A915Z5H5-F1
#
_cell.length_a   1.000
_cell.length_b   1.000
_cell.length_c   1.000
_cell.angle_alpha   90.00
_cell.angle_beta   90.00
_cell.angle_gamma   90.00
#
_symmetry.space_group_name_H-M   'P 1'
#
loop_
_entity.id
_entity.type
_entity.pdbx_description
1 polymer ?
#
loop_
_entity_poly.entity_id
_entity_poly.type
_entity_poly.pdbx_seq_one_letter_code
_entity_poly.pdbx_strand_id
1 'polypeptide(L)'
;MKIAKILNKQAIMQGKKRNLRSKQFQEFQNIFTGNGLLKDHWRPQPTVSTHTQASSNWTMPMPQLNVDVSDDVLDFTDQLDHRNITNRNQNSQHPNTNLVDKDFQLPKGWALKENQVFGGKGSGKRMTKKVKSLLEHFFLNGNINPRDKLTAQGMRDELLKYVESEEIEEQDVPKVSTIQGWISRYAAALKHQATEAALSK
;
A
#
# COMPACT_ATOMS: atom_id res chain seq x y z
N MET A 1 -53.10 -6.27 -28.59
CA MET A 1 -53.07 -6.39 -27.12
C MET A 1 -51.81 -7.06 -26.51
N LYS A 2 -50.78 -7.44 -27.28
CA LYS A 2 -49.55 -8.07 -26.73
C LYS A 2 -48.37 -7.11 -26.53
N ILE A 3 -48.31 -5.98 -27.26
CA ILE A 3 -47.16 -5.05 -27.24
C ILE A 3 -47.15 -4.15 -25.98
N ALA A 4 -48.32 -3.73 -25.48
CA ALA A 4 -48.41 -2.88 -24.28
C ALA A 4 -47.90 -3.57 -22.99
N LYS A 5 -47.88 -4.91 -22.94
CA LYS A 5 -47.39 -5.66 -21.78
C LYS A 5 -45.86 -5.72 -21.69
N ILE A 6 -45.16 -5.60 -22.83
CA ILE A 6 -43.69 -5.71 -22.89
C ILE A 6 -43.05 -4.38 -22.45
N LEU A 7 -43.59 -3.25 -22.89
CA LEU A 7 -43.10 -1.92 -22.51
C LEU A 7 -43.23 -1.65 -20.99
N ASN A 8 -44.28 -2.17 -20.34
CA ASN A 8 -44.46 -2.02 -18.89
C ASN A 8 -43.41 -2.84 -18.09
N LYS A 9 -43.04 -4.04 -18.55
CA LYS A 9 -41.96 -4.83 -17.91
C LYS A 9 -40.58 -4.14 -18.02
N GLN A 10 -40.29 -3.49 -19.14
CA GLN A 10 -39.03 -2.76 -19.34
C GLN A 10 -38.92 -1.54 -18.40
N ALA A 11 -40.02 -0.81 -18.20
CA ALA A 11 -40.09 0.35 -17.30
C ALA A 11 -39.93 -0.04 -15.82
N ILE A 12 -40.50 -1.18 -15.39
CA ILE A 12 -40.38 -1.70 -14.03
C ILE A 12 -38.93 -2.16 -13.72
N MET A 13 -38.22 -2.73 -14.70
CA MET A 13 -36.81 -3.15 -14.55
C MET A 13 -35.86 -1.95 -14.40
N GLN A 14 -36.08 -0.86 -15.14
CA GLN A 14 -35.22 0.34 -15.08
C GLN A 14 -35.53 1.24 -13.87
N GLY A 15 -36.77 1.23 -13.36
CA GLY A 15 -37.11 1.88 -12.08
C GLY A 15 -36.46 1.18 -10.88
N LYS A 16 -36.36 -0.16 -10.90
CA LYS A 16 -35.80 -0.95 -9.79
C LYS A 16 -34.28 -0.84 -9.66
N LYS A 17 -33.55 -0.62 -10.78
CA LYS A 17 -32.08 -0.39 -10.77
C LYS A 17 -31.66 0.92 -10.12
N ARG A 18 -32.49 1.97 -10.18
CA ARG A 18 -32.22 3.25 -9.52
C ARG A 18 -32.46 3.20 -8.00
N ASN A 19 -33.33 2.30 -7.55
CA ASN A 19 -33.66 2.11 -6.14
C ASN A 19 -32.65 1.23 -5.38
N LEU A 20 -31.99 0.29 -6.07
CA LEU A 20 -31.03 -0.62 -5.43
C LEU A 20 -29.72 0.08 -5.06
N ARG A 21 -29.27 1.06 -5.86
CA ARG A 21 -28.04 1.83 -5.59
C ARG A 21 -28.21 2.80 -4.42
N SER A 22 -29.40 3.39 -4.24
CA SER A 22 -29.69 4.23 -3.07
C SER A 22 -29.96 3.39 -1.81
N LYS A 23 -30.61 2.22 -1.93
CA LYS A 23 -30.75 1.28 -0.81
C LYS A 23 -29.41 0.77 -0.29
N GLN A 24 -28.50 0.39 -1.18
CA GLN A 24 -27.14 -0.02 -0.81
C GLN A 24 -26.41 1.11 -0.05
N PHE A 25 -26.50 2.36 -0.53
CA PHE A 25 -25.90 3.51 0.16
C PHE A 25 -26.51 3.76 1.55
N GLN A 26 -27.83 3.60 1.72
CA GLN A 26 -28.50 3.73 3.02
C GLN A 26 -28.19 2.56 3.98
N GLU A 27 -28.04 1.35 3.46
CA GLU A 27 -27.71 0.16 4.23
C GLU A 27 -26.27 0.22 4.77
N PHE A 28 -25.33 0.80 4.01
CA PHE A 28 -23.99 1.12 4.51
C PHE A 28 -23.99 2.15 5.65
N GLN A 29 -24.93 3.12 5.66
CA GLN A 29 -25.05 4.09 6.76
C GLN A 29 -25.68 3.48 8.01
N ASN A 30 -26.66 2.58 7.86
CA ASN A 30 -27.39 1.95 8.98
C ASN A 30 -26.56 0.91 9.77
N ILE A 31 -25.47 0.38 9.21
CA ILE A 31 -24.54 -0.51 9.94
C ILE A 31 -23.77 0.28 11.02
N PHE A 32 -23.67 1.61 10.91
CA PHE A 32 -22.94 2.45 11.87
C PHE A 32 -23.79 3.05 13.00
N THR A 33 -25.12 2.94 12.94
CA THR A 33 -26.04 3.41 14.00
C THR A 33 -26.80 2.26 14.67
N GLY A 34 -26.17 1.08 14.74
CA GLY A 34 -26.63 -0.01 15.59
C GLY A 34 -26.31 0.30 17.05
N ASN A 35 -27.36 0.62 17.83
CA ASN A 35 -27.35 0.75 19.29
C ASN A 35 -26.94 -0.58 19.95
N GLY A 36 -25.65 -0.88 19.93
CA GLY A 36 -25.02 -1.83 20.85
C GLY A 36 -24.71 -1.08 22.15
N LEU A 37 -25.23 -1.58 23.26
CA LEU A 37 -24.91 -1.15 24.62
C LEU A 37 -23.38 -0.96 24.74
N LEU A 38 -22.94 0.30 24.82
CA LEU A 38 -21.53 0.68 24.98
C LEU A 38 -21.01 0.04 26.26
N LYS A 39 -20.28 -1.06 26.14
CA LYS A 39 -19.24 -1.37 27.12
C LYS A 39 -18.14 -0.36 26.83
N ASP A 40 -18.06 0.67 27.66
CA ASP A 40 -16.95 1.60 27.67
C ASP A 40 -15.68 0.81 27.93
N HIS A 41 -14.96 0.47 26.86
CA HIS A 41 -13.61 -0.06 26.97
C HIS A 41 -12.75 1.13 27.36
N TRP A 42 -12.42 1.22 28.65
CA TRP A 42 -11.50 2.20 29.19
C TRP A 42 -10.23 2.21 28.33
N ARG A 43 -10.04 3.26 27.53
CA ARG A 43 -8.79 3.52 26.83
C ARG A 43 -7.92 4.36 27.75
N PRO A 44 -6.68 3.96 28.05
CA PRO A 44 -5.77 4.84 28.76
C PRO A 44 -5.58 6.11 27.93
N GLN A 45 -5.70 7.26 28.59
CA GLN A 45 -5.39 8.55 27.97
C GLN A 45 -3.92 8.52 27.53
N PRO A 46 -3.59 8.89 26.28
CA PRO A 46 -2.21 8.95 25.84
C PRO A 46 -1.45 9.91 26.73
N THR A 47 -0.40 9.41 27.39
CA THR A 47 0.48 10.28 28.16
C THR A 47 1.41 10.98 27.18
N VAL A 48 1.17 12.26 26.96
CA VAL A 48 2.12 13.14 26.28
C VAL A 48 3.30 13.36 27.22
N SER A 49 4.48 12.86 26.84
CA SER A 49 5.71 13.21 27.55
C SER A 49 6.07 14.66 27.26
N THR A 50 6.60 15.34 28.28
CA THR A 50 7.23 16.64 28.07
C THR A 50 8.50 16.42 27.25
N HIS A 51 8.73 17.27 26.24
CA HIS A 51 9.94 17.20 25.44
C HIS A 51 11.17 17.35 26.34
N THR A 52 12.16 16.50 26.16
CA THR A 52 13.44 16.62 26.84
C THR A 52 14.10 17.91 26.37
N GLN A 53 14.40 18.83 27.29
CA GLN A 53 15.26 19.96 26.96
C GLN A 53 16.69 19.44 26.84
N ALA A 54 17.34 19.75 25.72
CA ALA A 54 18.73 19.38 25.51
C ALA A 54 19.57 20.06 26.60
N SER A 55 20.22 19.26 27.46
CA SER A 55 21.13 19.77 28.49
C SER A 55 22.47 20.24 27.93
N SER A 56 22.71 20.00 26.63
CA SER A 56 23.95 20.31 25.95
C SER A 56 23.67 21.00 24.62
N ASN A 57 24.43 22.04 24.34
CA ASN A 57 24.48 22.64 23.02
C ASN A 57 25.20 21.66 22.10
N TRP A 58 24.47 21.03 21.17
CA TRP A 58 25.06 20.23 20.10
C TRP A 58 25.77 21.15 19.11
N THR A 59 26.97 21.61 19.47
CA THR A 59 27.85 22.35 18.57
C THR A 59 28.71 21.34 17.83
N MET A 60 28.32 21.00 16.60
CA MET A 60 29.20 20.26 15.69
C MET A 60 30.39 21.16 15.34
N PRO A 61 31.63 20.80 15.73
CA PRO A 61 32.79 21.60 15.37
C PRO A 61 32.96 21.52 13.85
N MET A 62 32.97 22.69 13.21
CA MET A 62 33.29 22.80 11.80
C MET A 62 34.80 22.53 11.65
N PRO A 63 35.23 21.54 10.86
CA PRO A 63 36.65 21.27 10.67
C PRO A 63 37.32 22.51 10.04
N GLN A 64 38.33 23.05 10.73
CA GLN A 64 39.08 24.20 10.22
C GLN A 64 40.05 23.72 9.14
N LEU A 65 39.81 24.14 7.90
CA LEU A 65 40.73 24.00 6.79
C LEU A 65 41.84 25.04 6.97
N ASN A 66 43.00 24.60 7.45
CA ASN A 66 44.22 25.40 7.39
C ASN A 66 44.64 25.50 5.92
N VAL A 67 44.20 26.54 5.23
CA VAL A 67 44.75 26.94 3.94
C VAL A 67 45.95 27.82 4.25
N ASP A 68 47.14 27.27 4.04
CA ASP A 68 48.37 28.05 3.99
C ASP A 68 48.29 28.91 2.72
N VAL A 69 47.88 30.17 2.87
CA VAL A 69 47.81 31.15 1.79
C VAL A 69 49.20 31.78 1.71
N SER A 70 50.02 31.31 0.77
CA SER A 70 51.11 32.14 0.27
C SER A 70 50.51 33.37 -0.39
N ASP A 71 50.88 34.55 0.10
CA ASP A 71 50.59 35.85 -0.47
C ASP A 71 51.12 35.91 -1.91
N ASP A 72 50.22 35.86 -2.89
CA ASP A 72 50.44 36.50 -4.18
C ASP A 72 49.23 37.41 -4.46
N VAL A 73 49.49 38.69 -4.27
CA VAL A 73 48.61 39.84 -4.48
C VAL A 73 48.10 39.85 -5.92
N LEU A 74 46.79 39.85 -6.13
CA LEU A 74 46.17 40.55 -7.27
C LEU A 74 44.80 41.14 -6.87
N ASP A 75 44.80 42.47 -6.91
CA ASP A 75 43.69 43.42 -6.76
C ASP A 75 42.56 43.14 -7.76
N PHE A 76 41.31 43.16 -7.29
CA PHE A 76 40.13 43.13 -8.16
C PHE A 76 39.04 44.03 -7.58
N THR A 77 39.12 45.31 -7.94
CA THR A 77 37.95 46.19 -8.02
C THR A 77 37.05 45.82 -9.19
N ASP A 78 35.77 46.19 -9.03
CA ASP A 78 34.69 46.32 -10.01
C ASP A 78 33.79 45.12 -10.39
N GLN A 79 32.59 45.20 -9.82
CA GLN A 79 31.27 45.18 -10.46
C GLN A 79 31.03 44.39 -11.76
N LEU A 80 29.98 43.55 -11.62
CA LEU A 80 28.87 43.34 -12.56
C LEU A 80 29.15 42.65 -13.91
N ASP A 81 28.53 41.47 -14.00
CA ASP A 81 27.52 41.10 -14.99
C ASP A 81 27.86 40.07 -16.10
N HIS A 82 26.87 39.19 -16.29
CA HIS A 82 26.52 38.43 -17.51
C HIS A 82 27.07 37.00 -17.74
N ARG A 83 26.19 36.04 -17.42
CA ARG A 83 25.66 34.96 -18.26
C ARG A 83 26.59 34.22 -19.26
N ASN A 84 26.78 32.93 -18.96
CA ASN A 84 26.63 31.74 -19.81
C ASN A 84 27.61 31.58 -21.00
N ILE A 85 28.44 30.53 -20.99
CA ILE A 85 28.67 29.60 -22.11
C ILE A 85 29.55 28.42 -21.63
N THR A 86 29.00 27.23 -21.85
CA THR A 86 29.60 25.89 -21.84
C THR A 86 31.00 25.82 -22.44
N ASN A 87 31.98 25.27 -21.72
CA ASN A 87 32.82 24.22 -22.29
C ASN A 87 33.51 23.34 -21.24
N ARG A 88 33.50 22.05 -21.53
CA ARG A 88 34.02 20.92 -20.78
C ARG A 88 35.55 21.06 -20.60
N ASN A 89 36.03 21.09 -19.37
CA ASN A 89 37.35 20.53 -19.07
C ASN A 89 37.31 19.75 -17.75
N GLN A 90 37.78 18.51 -17.83
CA GLN A 90 37.79 17.55 -16.74
C GLN A 90 38.96 17.87 -15.82
N ASN A 91 38.70 18.50 -14.67
CA ASN A 91 39.50 18.26 -13.48
C ASN A 91 38.76 18.73 -12.23
N SER A 92 37.66 18.05 -11.89
CA SER A 92 37.14 18.09 -10.52
C SER A 92 38.01 17.16 -9.69
N GLN A 93 39.16 17.65 -9.22
CA GLN A 93 39.83 17.04 -8.08
C GLN A 93 38.90 17.26 -6.88
N HIS A 94 37.99 16.30 -6.69
CA HIS A 94 37.24 16.20 -5.46
C HIS A 94 38.24 16.12 -4.30
N PRO A 95 38.21 17.04 -3.32
CA PRO A 95 39.01 16.90 -2.13
C PRO A 95 38.66 15.55 -1.50
N ASN A 96 39.69 14.74 -1.26
CA ASN A 96 39.61 13.37 -0.73
C ASN A 96 38.54 13.24 0.35
N THR A 97 37.38 12.69 -0.01
CA THR A 97 36.21 12.45 0.87
C THR A 97 36.42 11.28 1.84
N ASN A 98 37.67 10.84 2.04
CA ASN A 98 38.02 9.58 2.70
C ASN A 98 38.07 9.64 4.23
N LEU A 99 37.78 10.78 4.87
CA LEU A 99 38.03 10.93 6.32
C LEU A 99 36.78 10.85 7.21
N VAL A 100 35.58 11.12 6.70
CA VAL A 100 34.35 11.15 7.52
C VAL A 100 33.49 9.88 7.35
N ASP A 101 33.80 9.03 6.38
CA ASP A 101 32.98 7.86 6.01
C ASP A 101 33.48 6.54 6.63
N LYS A 102 34.55 6.57 7.44
CA LYS A 102 35.14 5.33 8.03
C LYS A 102 34.46 4.85 9.31
N ASP A 103 33.72 5.71 10.00
CA ASP A 103 33.12 5.39 11.30
C ASP A 103 31.65 4.95 11.21
N PHE A 104 31.07 4.91 10.00
CA PHE A 104 29.71 4.43 9.83
C PHE A 104 29.70 2.90 9.71
N GLN A 105 29.02 2.24 10.65
CA GLN A 105 29.01 0.78 10.74
C GLN A 105 28.34 0.08 9.53
N LEU A 106 27.60 0.83 8.70
CA LEU A 106 26.91 0.28 7.53
C LEU A 106 27.67 0.65 6.24
N PRO A 107 27.78 -0.29 5.29
CA PRO A 107 28.48 -0.03 4.04
C PRO A 107 27.83 1.11 3.26
N LYS A 108 28.65 1.88 2.55
CA LYS A 108 28.19 2.96 1.67
C LYS A 108 27.09 2.45 0.74
N GLY A 109 25.95 3.13 0.76
CA GLY A 109 24.81 2.78 -0.06
C GLY A 109 23.78 1.84 0.58
N TRP A 110 23.87 1.49 1.87
CA TRP A 110 22.85 0.70 2.58
C TRP A 110 21.44 1.32 2.55
N ALA A 111 21.35 2.65 2.49
CA ALA A 111 20.10 3.40 2.42
C ALA A 111 19.70 3.78 0.98
N LEU A 112 20.53 3.45 -0.02
CA LEU A 112 20.21 3.75 -1.41
C LEU A 112 19.21 2.73 -1.95
N LYS A 113 18.14 3.24 -2.56
CA LYS A 113 17.07 2.42 -3.15
C LYS A 113 17.59 1.44 -4.21
N GLU A 114 18.66 1.80 -4.92
CA GLU A 114 19.30 0.94 -5.90
C GLU A 114 19.94 -0.32 -5.29
N ASN A 115 20.38 -0.24 -4.03
CA ASN A 115 20.97 -1.35 -3.28
C ASN A 115 19.95 -2.09 -2.42
N GLN A 116 18.67 -1.73 -2.53
CA GLN A 116 17.60 -2.45 -1.86
C GLN A 116 17.43 -3.82 -2.51
N VAL A 117 18.00 -4.85 -1.90
CA VAL A 117 17.69 -6.23 -2.22
C VAL A 117 16.26 -6.49 -1.74
N PHE A 118 15.29 -6.44 -2.65
CA PHE A 118 13.98 -7.03 -2.38
C PHE A 118 14.23 -8.52 -2.12
N GLY A 119 14.27 -8.91 -0.85
CA GLY A 119 14.45 -10.29 -0.45
C GLY A 119 13.55 -11.17 -1.31
N GLY A 120 14.16 -12.12 -2.03
CA GLY A 120 13.48 -12.96 -3.00
C GLY A 120 12.20 -13.49 -2.36
N LYS A 121 11.06 -12.95 -2.80
CA LYS A 121 9.76 -13.19 -2.19
C LYS A 121 9.55 -14.70 -2.26
N GLY A 122 9.62 -15.36 -1.11
CA GLY A 122 9.98 -16.77 -0.96
C GLY A 122 9.52 -17.65 -2.11
N SER A 123 10.43 -18.49 -2.61
CA SER A 123 10.20 -19.49 -3.66
C SER A 123 9.25 -20.62 -3.23
N GLY A 124 8.24 -20.31 -2.43
CA GLY A 124 7.13 -21.20 -2.15
C GLY A 124 6.25 -21.35 -3.38
N LYS A 125 5.73 -22.56 -3.59
CA LYS A 125 4.73 -22.84 -4.63
C LYS A 125 3.59 -21.82 -4.50
N ARG A 126 3.34 -21.09 -5.59
CA ARG A 126 2.25 -20.13 -5.67
C ARG A 126 0.95 -20.86 -5.97
N MET A 127 -0.14 -20.38 -5.37
CA MET A 127 -1.49 -20.84 -5.68
C MET A 127 -1.77 -20.69 -7.17
N THR A 128 -2.34 -21.74 -7.78
CA THR A 128 -2.64 -21.76 -9.21
C THR A 128 -3.75 -20.77 -9.56
N LYS A 129 -3.80 -20.39 -10.84
CA LYS A 129 -4.82 -19.44 -11.33
C LYS A 129 -6.23 -19.98 -11.17
N LYS A 130 -6.42 -21.30 -11.34
CA LYS A 130 -7.69 -21.99 -11.14
C LYS A 130 -8.20 -21.84 -9.71
N VAL A 131 -7.37 -22.21 -8.72
CA VAL A 131 -7.73 -22.10 -7.30
C VAL A 131 -8.06 -20.65 -6.92
N LYS A 132 -7.30 -19.66 -7.42
CA LYS A 132 -7.62 -18.25 -7.21
C LYS A 132 -9.00 -17.88 -7.75
N SER A 133 -9.31 -18.26 -8.98
CA SER A 133 -10.60 -17.96 -9.61
C SER A 133 -11.77 -18.58 -8.83
N LEU A 134 -11.63 -19.81 -8.35
CA LEU A 134 -12.66 -20.43 -7.51
C LEU A 134 -12.85 -19.71 -6.18
N LEU A 135 -11.76 -19.35 -5.50
CA LEU A 135 -11.84 -18.56 -4.26
C LEU A 135 -12.52 -17.20 -4.49
N GLU A 136 -12.28 -16.56 -5.63
CA GLU A 136 -12.99 -15.33 -6.03
C GLU A 136 -14.49 -15.56 -6.18
N HIS A 137 -14.89 -16.62 -6.90
CA HIS A 137 -16.30 -16.99 -7.05
C HIS A 137 -16.99 -17.24 -5.71
N PHE A 138 -16.37 -18.04 -4.84
CA PHE A 138 -16.89 -18.32 -3.50
C PHE A 138 -17.04 -17.05 -2.66
N PHE A 139 -16.04 -16.16 -2.72
CA PHE A 139 -16.07 -14.91 -1.95
C PHE A 139 -17.17 -13.96 -2.44
N LEU A 140 -17.30 -13.81 -3.76
CA LEU A 140 -18.29 -12.93 -4.37
C LEU A 140 -19.72 -13.44 -4.13
N ASN A 141 -19.96 -14.75 -4.20
CA ASN A 141 -21.26 -15.34 -3.89
C ASN A 141 -21.70 -15.02 -2.45
N GLY A 142 -20.78 -15.13 -1.49
CA GLY A 142 -21.03 -14.75 -0.10
C GLY A 142 -21.31 -13.26 0.12
N ASN A 143 -20.84 -12.40 -0.79
CA ASN A 143 -21.13 -10.97 -0.75
C ASN A 143 -22.52 -10.63 -1.30
N ILE A 144 -23.04 -11.43 -2.25
CA ILE A 144 -24.41 -11.31 -2.77
C ILE A 144 -25.41 -11.83 -1.75
N ASN A 145 -25.13 -13.01 -1.19
CA ASN A 145 -26.01 -13.71 -0.25
C ASN A 145 -25.23 -14.05 1.03
N PRO A 146 -25.59 -13.47 2.19
CA PRO A 146 -24.91 -13.78 3.46
C PRO A 146 -24.98 -15.24 3.87
N ARG A 147 -26.01 -15.98 3.43
CA ARG A 147 -26.18 -17.42 3.68
C ARG A 147 -25.19 -18.28 2.90
N ASP A 148 -24.77 -17.79 1.74
CA ASP A 148 -23.81 -18.48 0.86
C ASP A 148 -22.37 -18.07 1.21
N LYS A 149 -22.18 -17.27 2.27
CA LYS A 149 -20.86 -16.83 2.71
C LYS A 149 -20.09 -17.99 3.32
N LEU A 150 -19.10 -18.45 2.57
CA LEU A 150 -18.19 -19.50 3.02
C LEU A 150 -17.14 -18.95 3.97
N THR A 151 -16.90 -19.68 5.06
CA THR A 151 -15.71 -19.51 5.89
C THR A 151 -14.48 -20.03 5.16
N ALA A 152 -13.27 -19.71 5.63
CA ALA A 152 -12.06 -20.25 5.02
C ALA A 152 -12.02 -21.79 5.04
N GLN A 153 -12.61 -22.40 6.07
CA GLN A 153 -12.79 -23.86 6.11
C GLN A 153 -13.77 -24.32 5.03
N GLY A 154 -14.95 -23.69 4.95
CA GLY A 154 -15.95 -24.01 3.93
C GLY A 154 -15.42 -23.85 2.51
N MET A 155 -14.61 -22.82 2.23
CA MET A 155 -13.93 -22.66 0.94
C MET A 155 -12.95 -23.80 0.65
N ARG A 156 -12.22 -24.29 1.66
CA ARG A 156 -11.34 -25.45 1.48
C ARG A 156 -12.14 -26.71 1.19
N ASP A 157 -13.25 -26.92 1.89
CA ASP A 157 -14.10 -28.09 1.72
C ASP A 157 -14.78 -28.09 0.34
N GLU A 158 -15.20 -26.92 -0.16
CA GLU A 158 -15.65 -26.79 -1.55
C GLU A 158 -14.53 -27.11 -2.54
N LEU A 159 -13.30 -26.61 -2.33
CA LEU A 159 -12.16 -26.94 -3.19
C LEU A 159 -11.87 -28.45 -3.24
N LEU A 160 -12.10 -29.20 -2.15
CA LEU A 160 -11.93 -30.65 -2.14
C LEU A 160 -12.92 -31.37 -3.06
N LYS A 161 -14.15 -30.85 -3.22
CA LYS A 161 -15.10 -31.40 -4.20
C LYS A 161 -14.60 -31.26 -5.64
N TYR A 162 -13.82 -30.21 -5.92
CA TYR A 162 -13.18 -30.02 -7.23
C TYR A 162 -11.94 -30.90 -7.45
N VAL A 163 -11.35 -31.40 -6.36
CA VAL A 163 -10.32 -32.45 -6.43
C VAL A 163 -10.97 -33.79 -6.79
N GLU A 164 -12.12 -34.10 -6.18
CA GLU A 164 -12.90 -35.30 -6.51
C GLU A 164 -13.35 -35.31 -7.98
N SER A 165 -13.66 -34.14 -8.55
CA SER A 165 -14.01 -33.99 -9.96
C SER A 165 -12.80 -33.86 -10.92
N GLU A 166 -11.58 -34.07 -10.43
CA GLU A 166 -10.30 -33.95 -11.16
C GLU A 166 -10.06 -32.59 -11.86
N GLU A 167 -10.75 -31.53 -11.46
CA GLU A 167 -10.58 -30.19 -12.07
C GLU A 167 -9.31 -29.48 -11.53
N ILE A 168 -8.91 -29.86 -10.32
CA ILE A 168 -7.77 -29.32 -9.55
C ILE A 168 -6.98 -30.48 -8.96
N GLU A 169 -5.66 -30.35 -8.93
CA GLU A 169 -4.79 -31.32 -8.25
C GLU A 169 -4.84 -31.13 -6.73
N GLU A 170 -4.85 -32.21 -5.95
CA GLU A 170 -4.88 -32.15 -4.48
C GLU A 170 -3.74 -31.30 -3.89
N GLN A 171 -2.56 -31.38 -4.51
CA GLN A 171 -1.38 -30.61 -4.12
C GLN A 171 -1.53 -29.09 -4.28
N ASP A 172 -2.47 -28.65 -5.12
CA ASP A 172 -2.75 -27.23 -5.34
C ASP A 172 -3.76 -26.68 -4.33
N VAL A 173 -4.40 -27.54 -3.52
CA VAL A 173 -5.35 -27.10 -2.49
C VAL A 173 -4.59 -26.39 -1.36
N PRO A 174 -4.86 -25.09 -1.13
CA PRO A 174 -4.16 -24.33 -0.13
C PRO A 174 -4.63 -24.70 1.28
N LYS A 175 -3.74 -24.48 2.25
CA LYS A 175 -4.07 -24.58 3.68
C LYS A 175 -5.12 -23.53 4.06
N VAL A 176 -5.92 -23.83 5.07
CA VAL A 176 -6.97 -22.92 5.59
C VAL A 176 -6.39 -21.55 5.98
N SER A 177 -5.22 -21.52 6.63
CA SER A 177 -4.53 -20.27 6.99
C SER A 177 -4.15 -19.42 5.77
N THR A 178 -3.74 -20.07 4.68
CA THR A 178 -3.46 -19.41 3.40
C THR A 178 -4.73 -18.80 2.81
N ILE A 179 -5.86 -19.52 2.87
CA ILE A 179 -7.17 -19.00 2.42
C ILE A 179 -7.61 -17.82 3.29
N GLN A 180 -7.47 -17.88 4.62
CA GLN A 180 -7.77 -16.76 5.51
C GLN A 180 -6.94 -15.51 5.18
N GLY A 181 -5.64 -15.70 4.97
CA GLY A 181 -4.74 -14.62 4.55
C GLY A 181 -5.10 -14.05 3.18
N TRP A 182 -5.53 -14.90 2.25
CA TRP A 182 -6.00 -14.49 0.93
C TRP A 182 -7.30 -13.68 1.02
N ILE A 183 -8.32 -14.17 1.75
CA ILE A 183 -9.59 -13.48 1.99
C ILE A 183 -9.35 -12.07 2.54
N SER A 184 -8.49 -11.95 3.55
CA SER A 184 -8.18 -10.66 4.20
C SER A 184 -7.58 -9.65 3.21
N ARG A 185 -6.62 -10.11 2.39
CA ARG A 185 -5.98 -9.28 1.35
C ARG A 185 -6.96 -8.90 0.25
N TYR A 186 -7.77 -9.85 -0.21
CA TYR A 186 -8.74 -9.64 -1.28
C TYR A 186 -9.84 -8.66 -0.87
N ALA A 187 -10.39 -8.82 0.35
CA ALA A 187 -11.36 -7.90 0.92
C ALA A 187 -10.80 -6.48 1.09
N ALA A 188 -9.55 -6.34 1.52
CA ALA A 188 -8.88 -5.04 1.60
C ALA A 188 -8.72 -4.40 0.21
N ALA A 189 -8.27 -5.17 -0.79
CA ALA A 189 -8.11 -4.68 -2.17
C ALA A 189 -9.44 -4.17 -2.75
N LEU A 190 -10.55 -4.88 -2.51
CA LEU A 190 -11.88 -4.43 -2.93
C LEU A 190 -12.27 -3.08 -2.30
N LYS A 191 -11.95 -2.87 -1.02
CA LYS A 191 -12.19 -1.58 -0.35
C LYS A 191 -11.36 -0.46 -0.98
N HIS A 192 -10.08 -0.70 -1.22
CA HIS A 192 -9.21 0.27 -1.88
C HIS A 192 -9.73 0.64 -3.28
N GLN A 193 -10.11 -0.35 -4.08
CA GLN A 193 -10.68 -0.12 -5.41
C GLN A 193 -11.98 0.69 -5.36
N ALA A 194 -12.84 0.44 -4.36
CA ALA A 194 -14.06 1.23 -4.17
C ALA A 194 -13.75 2.69 -3.81
N THR A 195 -12.73 2.93 -2.97
CA THR A 195 -12.30 4.30 -2.64
C THR A 195 -11.67 5.02 -3.82
N GLU A 196 -10.83 4.34 -4.61
CA GLU A 196 -10.23 4.91 -5.82
C GLU A 196 -11.29 5.28 -6.86
N ALA A 197 -12.28 4.40 -7.07
CA ALA A 197 -13.39 4.65 -7.99
C ALA A 197 -14.32 5.79 -7.53
N ALA A 198 -14.35 6.10 -6.23
CA ALA A 198 -15.09 7.24 -5.69
C ALA A 198 -14.32 8.55 -5.84
N LEU A 199 -12.99 8.53 -5.71
CA LEU A 199 -12.13 9.71 -5.88
C LEU A 199 -11.92 10.11 -7.35
N SER A 200 -12.06 9.17 -8.28
CA SER A 200 -11.94 9.41 -9.72
C SER A 200 -13.17 10.08 -10.36
N LYS A 201 -14.19 10.46 -9.58
CA LYS A 201 -15.42 11.10 -10.04
C LYS A 201 -15.53 12.54 -9.54
#